data_AF-A0A087TAY7-F1
#
_entry.id   AF-A0A087TAY7-F1
#
_cell.length_a   1.000
_cell.length_b   1.000
_cell.length_c   1.000
_cell.angle_alpha   90.00
_cell.angle_beta   90.00
_cell.angle_gamma   90.00
#
_symmetry.space_group_name_H-M   'P 1'
#
loop_
_entity.id
_entity.type
_entity.pdbx_description
1 polymer ?
#
loop_
_entity_poly.entity_id
_entity_poly.type
_entity_poly.pdbx_seq_one_letter_code
_entity_poly.pdbx_strand_id
1 'polypeptide(L)' 'MLDAHPDIRCGEETRVIPRLLSLKQQWLKSPIESKRLQEAGISGDVLDNAVASFTLEIIARHGEPAPRLCNKDPFTLRS' A
#
# COMPACT_ATOMS: atom_id res chain seq x y z
N MET A 1 -9.93 0.38 21.22
CA MET A 1 -9.50 1.12 20.01
C MET A 1 -7.98 1.10 19.98
N LEU A 2 -7.35 0.81 18.84
CA LEU A 2 -5.88 0.66 18.78
C LEU A 2 -5.13 1.98 19.06
N ASP A 3 -5.65 3.11 18.57
CA ASP A 3 -5.08 4.44 18.82
C ASP A 3 -5.11 4.88 20.29
N ALA A 4 -5.85 4.18 21.17
CA ALA A 4 -5.83 4.47 22.60
C ALA A 4 -4.58 3.93 23.31
N HIS A 5 -3.79 3.06 22.65
CA HIS A 5 -2.57 2.51 23.20
C HIS A 5 -1.39 3.48 22.97
N PRO A 6 -0.57 3.80 23.99
CA PRO A 6 0.47 4.83 23.89
C PRO A 6 1.52 4.55 22.81
N ASP A 7 1.77 3.28 22.51
CA ASP A 7 2.77 2.88 21.51
C ASP A 7 2.22 2.66 20.08
N ILE A 8 0.92 2.85 19.85
CA ILE A 8 0.28 2.52 18.56
C ILE A 8 -0.35 3.76 17.94
N ARG A 9 -0.10 3.97 16.65
CA ARG A 9 -0.81 4.97 15.83
C ARG A 9 -1.33 4.34 14.54
N CYS A 10 -2.65 4.36 14.35
CA CYS A 10 -3.36 4.06 13.11
C CYS A 10 -3.67 5.33 12.33
N GLY A 11 -4.30 6.32 12.97
CA GLY A 11 -4.77 7.55 12.31
C GLY A 11 -5.98 7.35 11.40
N GLU A 12 -6.26 8.36 10.58
CA GLU A 12 -7.41 8.40 9.67
C GLU A 12 -7.27 7.47 8.46
N GLU A 13 -8.37 7.28 7.72
CA GLU A 13 -8.36 6.53 6.46
C GLU A 13 -7.53 7.26 5.40
N THR A 14 -6.56 6.59 4.80
CA THR A 14 -5.64 7.23 3.85
C THR A 14 -6.28 7.39 2.48
N ARG A 15 -7.23 6.51 2.12
CA ARG A 15 -7.97 6.45 0.84
C ARG A 15 -7.11 6.16 -0.39
N VAL A 16 -5.83 6.51 -0.38
CA VAL A 16 -4.89 6.35 -1.49
C VAL A 16 -4.25 4.96 -1.53
N ILE A 17 -4.00 4.34 -0.37
CA ILE A 17 -3.46 2.98 -0.28
C ILE A 17 -4.34 1.96 -1.01
N PRO A 18 -5.66 1.83 -0.71
CA PRO A 18 -6.51 0.88 -1.41
C PRO A 18 -6.62 1.16 -2.93
N ARG A 19 -6.51 2.43 -3.36
CA ARG A 19 -6.49 2.79 -4.79
C ARG A 19 -5.23 2.30 -5.49
N LEU A 20 -4.06 2.47 -4.88
CA LEU A 20 -2.81 1.95 -5.42
C LEU A 20 -2.82 0.42 -5.49
N LEU A 21 -3.31 -0.26 -4.45
CA LEU A 21 -3.44 -1.71 -4.45
C LEU A 21 -4.37 -2.21 -5.57
N SER A 22 -5.49 -1.52 -5.80
CA SER A 22 -6.38 -1.83 -6.92
C SER A 22 -5.69 -1.65 -8.28
N LEU A 23 -4.92 -0.58 -8.47
CA LEU A 23 -4.14 -0.36 -9.69
C LEU A 23 -3.11 -1.46 -9.92
N LYS A 24 -2.33 -1.82 -8.89
CA LYS A 24 -1.39 -2.95 -8.94
C LYS A 24 -2.10 -4.23 -9.37
N GLN A 25 -3.26 -4.52 -8.77
CA GLN A 25 -4.03 -5.71 -9.10
C GLN A 25 -4.51 -5.71 -10.55
N GLN A 26 -4.92 -4.56 -11.10
CA GLN A 26 -5.33 -4.45 -12.50
C GLN A 26 -4.17 -4.76 -13.47
N TRP A 27 -2.96 -4.27 -13.19
CA TRP A 27 -1.78 -4.59 -13.99
C TRP A 27 -1.47 -6.09 -14.00
N LEU A 28 -1.56 -6.73 -12.83
CA LEU A 28 -1.27 -8.16 -12.69
C LEU A 28 -2.37 -9.06 -13.28
N LYS A 29 -3.64 -8.65 -13.21
CA LYS A 29 -4.78 -9.39 -13.77
C LYS A 29 -4.86 -9.31 -15.30
N SER A 30 -4.31 -8.28 -15.92
CA SER A 30 -4.28 -8.12 -17.37
C SER A 30 -3.10 -8.89 -17.96
N PRO A 31 -3.32 -9.99 -18.73
CA PRO A 31 -2.21 -10.78 -19.25
C PRO A 31 -1.33 -10.00 -20.23
N ILE A 32 -1.96 -9.13 -21.03
CA ILE A 32 -1.26 -8.28 -22.01
C ILE A 32 -0.38 -7.28 -21.28
N GLU A 33 -0.92 -6.59 -20.27
CA GLU A 33 -0.17 -5.55 -19.56
C GLU A 33 0.93 -6.15 -18.69
N SER A 34 0.63 -7.24 -17.96
CA SER A 34 1.61 -7.97 -17.17
C SER A 34 2.82 -8.42 -18.02
N LYS A 35 2.56 -8.92 -19.24
CA LYS A 35 3.62 -9.27 -20.19
C LYS A 35 4.45 -8.06 -20.63
N ARG A 36 3.80 -6.93 -20.96
CA ARG A 36 4.50 -5.69 -21.35
C ARG A 36 5.39 -5.15 -20.24
N LEU A 37 4.92 -5.20 -18.98
CA LEU A 37 5.70 -4.81 -17.82
C LEU A 37 6.94 -5.69 -17.64
N GLN A 38 6.77 -7.01 -17.76
CA GLN A 38 7.91 -7.95 -17.71
C GLN A 38 8.93 -7.69 -18.82
N GLU A 39 8.48 -7.50 -20.07
CA GLU A 39 9.36 -7.18 -21.20
C GLU A 39 10.08 -5.82 -21.05
N ALA A 40 9.48 -4.89 -20.30
CA ALA A 40 10.08 -3.60 -19.97
C ALA A 40 11.02 -3.65 -18.74
N GLY A 41 11.25 -4.83 -18.14
CA GLY A 41 12.09 -5.00 -16.95
C GLY A 41 11.41 -4.61 -15.64
N ILE A 42 10.10 -4.34 -15.66
CA ILE A 42 9.29 -4.11 -14.45
C ILE A 42 8.85 -5.49 -13.92
N SER A 43 9.78 -6.17 -13.25
CA SER A 43 9.51 -7.46 -12.61
C SER A 43 8.53 -7.31 -11.44
N GLY A 44 8.00 -8.44 -10.97
CA GLY A 44 7.17 -8.49 -9.75
C GLY A 44 7.89 -7.83 -8.56
N ASP A 45 9.17 -8.10 -8.37
CA ASP A 45 9.96 -7.52 -7.28
C ASP A 45 10.11 -6.00 -7.40
N VAL A 46 10.32 -5.48 -8.62
CA VAL A 46 10.41 -4.02 -8.85
C VAL A 46 9.09 -3.35 -8.48
N LEU A 47 7.98 -3.94 -8.93
CA LEU A 47 6.64 -3.43 -8.66
C LEU A 47 6.29 -3.51 -7.17
N ASP A 48 6.63 -4.61 -6.51
CA ASP A 48 6.40 -4.85 -5.09
C ASP A 48 7.16 -3.85 -4.22
N ASN A 49 8.44 -3.62 -4.53
CA ASN A 49 9.29 -2.65 -3.82
C ASN A 49 8.77 -1.21 -3.98
N ALA A 50 8.29 -0.85 -5.17
CA ALA A 50 7.72 0.47 -5.42
C ALA A 50 6.42 0.69 -4.62
N VAL A 51 5.52 -0.30 -4.64
CA VAL A 51 4.25 -0.23 -3.90
C VAL A 51 4.48 -0.25 -2.39
N ALA A 52 5.44 -1.05 -1.90
CA ALA A 52 5.81 -1.08 -0.48
C ALA A 52 6.35 0.27 -0.02
N SER A 53 7.26 0.89 -0.80
CA SER A 53 7.84 2.20 -0.49
C SER A 53 6.79 3.29 -0.44
N PHE A 54 5.89 3.35 -1.43
CA PHE A 54 4.77 4.31 -1.42
C PHE A 54 3.88 4.10 -0.20
N THR A 55 3.50 2.84 0.08
CA THR A 55 2.59 2.50 1.18
C THR A 55 3.20 2.89 2.52
N LEU A 56 4.49 2.57 2.73
CA LEU A 56 5.21 2.90 3.95
C LEU A 56 5.33 4.41 4.15
N GLU A 57 5.62 5.18 3.09
CA GLU A 57 5.74 6.63 3.20
C GLU A 57 4.42 7.27 3.63
N ILE A 58 3.30 6.83 3.06
CA ILE A 58 1.97 7.28 3.49
C ILE A 58 1.76 6.92 4.96
N ILE A 59 1.89 5.64 5.34
CA ILE A 59 1.66 5.16 6.72
C ILE A 59 2.54 5.92 7.70
N ALA A 60 3.82 6.13 7.41
CA ALA A 60 4.76 6.78 8.31
C ALA A 60 4.53 8.29 8.46
N ARG A 61 4.07 8.98 7.40
CA ARG A 61 4.03 10.45 7.36
C ARG A 61 2.66 11.09 7.52
N HIS A 62 1.56 10.35 7.37
CA HIS A 62 0.22 10.95 7.42
C HIS A 62 -0.28 11.30 8.84
N GLY A 63 0.54 11.08 9.88
CA GLY A 63 0.20 11.38 11.26
C GLY A 63 1.43 11.34 12.17
N GLU A 64 1.21 11.45 13.47
CA GLU A 64 2.29 11.47 14.47
C GLU A 64 3.14 10.19 14.45
N PRO A 65 4.44 10.30 14.76
CA PRO A 65 5.31 9.13 14.88
C PRO A 65 4.93 8.27 16.09
N ALA A 66 5.02 6.94 15.95
CA ALA A 66 4.78 6.00 17.03
C ALA A 66 5.68 4.75 16.87
N PRO A 67 5.98 4.03 17.97
CA PRO A 67 6.74 2.77 17.90
C PRO A 67 6.08 1.70 17.01
N ARG A 68 4.75 1.68 16.95
CA ARG A 68 3.98 0.75 16.11
C ARG A 68 3.03 1.53 15.23
N LEU A 69 3.27 1.44 13.93
CA LEU A 69 2.40 2.03 12.92
C LEU A 69 1.31 1.04 12.51
N CYS A 70 0.15 1.57 12.22
CA CYS A 70 -1.05 0.85 11.81
C CYS A 70 -1.70 1.62 10.64
N ASN A 71 -2.53 0.93 9.85
CA ASN A 71 -3.34 1.54 8.82
C ASN A 71 -4.76 0.95 8.87
N LYS A 72 -5.76 1.82 8.71
CA LYS A 72 -7.19 1.43 8.66
C LYS A 72 -7.85 2.03 7.44
N ASP A 73 -7.89 1.25 6.37
CA ASP A 73 -8.65 1.54 5.15
C ASP A 73 -9.56 0.33 4.87
N PRO A 74 -10.91 0.47 4.85
CA PRO A 74 -11.84 -0.67 4.82
C PRO A 74 -11.64 -1.67 3.66
N PHE A 75 -11.10 -1.20 2.53
CA PHE A 75 -10.96 -2.00 1.30
C PHE A 75 -9.57 -2.61 1.10
N THR A 76 -8.58 -2.34 1.97
CA THR A 76 -7.24 -2.94 1.81
C THR A 76 -7.25 -4.46 1.92
N LEU A 77 -8.12 -5.02 2.75
CA LEU A 77 -8.26 -6.48 2.94
C LEU A 77 -9.20 -7.17 1.94
N ARG A 78 -9.87 -6.41 1.06
CA ARG A 78 -10.76 -6.94 0.00
C ARG A 78 -10.19 -6.74 -1.40
N SER A 79 -8.97 -6.20 -1.50
CA SER A 79 -8.30 -5.87 -2.76
C SER A 79 -7.73 -7.10 -3.43
#